data_AF-A0A7Y4RJA7-F1
#
_entry.id   AF-A0A7Y4RJA7-F1
#
_cell.length_a   1.000
_cell.length_b   1.000
_cell.length_c   1.000
_cell.angle_alpha   90.00
_cell.angle_beta   90.00
_cell.angle_gamma   90.00
#
_symmetry.space_group_name_H-M   'P 1'
#
loop_
_entity.id
_entity.type
_entity.pdbx_description
1 polymer ?
#
loop_
_entity_poly.entity_id
_entity_poly.type
_entity_poly.pdbx_seq_one_letter_code
_entity_poly.pdbx_strand_id
1 'polypeptide(L)'
;MEILSNYKIENCVFWVGAGISRPNPTALPLGWDLTKFALKETCGESVQNKVFEIWGNANQLAQTSMDNPTPLGTIPRLESILGEIDDVQKKLIGHKFNFLNGFSAFPEAPYNQNHFHLANLLHRGATIVTTNFDLCIQKAYFDLTNAKDQLTPELENGIYLYTSQSNNTVGNLWHIHGISKEITSLGATVRKVKEGIPQSFQQYLDKIFDEGKLVIFLGYSASDSFDVNIYFQNNLSVAKSNAIFIQHGDTKPSHGTASIGKGFKDFIIENHDTTVFLGAVSKTQARVNQAAFDWKNSFEKHIIPDEKGITRDFLTCKMANMFGISIDKIKPSAYQNSFQIEKYYETLDFHKTLAIVQRTRGDAKTEMLHDTTVKTKDSDLLGYYYAQGDDKKALEYAKSIHDLIFEADKFNTELDWSTYTSMSAHCRPLVTKQLKSPFAKPSQDDLAKIKKLIKLTDILGNRPLSNVRFINQIATALRFNFIFKAIIGINDMNQEKTILHLYGEGASIVGFVSAFRDVATKNYFLAKHHRDRSLFRDAQKYADKSYRLANLIGDHSGMKRATRLINLFKVLSPLYW
;
A
#
# COMPACT_ATOMS: atom_id res chain seq x y z
N MET A 1 -5.45 27.99 19.61
CA MET A 1 -5.45 29.38 19.08
C MET A 1 -4.22 30.18 19.52
N GLU A 2 -3.76 30.06 20.77
CA GLU A 2 -2.59 30.79 21.29
C GLU A 2 -1.27 30.53 20.53
N ILE A 3 -1.03 29.29 20.09
CA ILE A 3 0.15 28.96 19.28
C ILE A 3 0.08 29.61 17.90
N LEU A 4 -1.10 29.62 17.27
CA LEU A 4 -1.30 30.24 15.95
C LEU A 4 -1.04 31.75 15.97
N SER A 5 -1.31 32.44 17.09
CA SER A 5 -1.02 33.89 17.20
C SER A 5 0.47 34.22 17.19
N ASN A 6 1.35 33.26 17.44
CA ASN A 6 2.80 33.46 17.39
C ASN A 6 3.38 33.34 15.98
N TYR A 7 2.57 32.94 14.99
CA TYR A 7 3.00 32.75 13.61
C TYR A 7 2.30 33.73 12.66
N LYS A 8 3.07 34.31 11.75
CA LYS A 8 2.50 34.94 10.55
C LYS A 8 1.95 33.86 9.63
N ILE A 9 0.89 34.16 8.89
CA ILE A 9 0.24 33.20 7.98
C ILE A 9 1.18 32.71 6.87
N GLU A 10 2.08 33.54 6.38
CA GLU A 10 3.15 33.18 5.44
C GLU A 10 4.13 32.12 5.97
N ASN A 11 4.17 31.91 7.30
CA ASN A 11 4.98 30.89 7.96
C ASN A 11 4.18 29.64 8.34
N CYS A 12 2.93 29.54 7.89
CA CYS A 12 2.08 28.37 8.11
C CYS A 12 2.04 27.48 6.85
N VAL A 13 2.12 26.17 7.06
CA VAL A 13 1.91 25.15 6.04
C VAL A 13 0.67 24.34 6.41
N PHE A 14 -0.37 24.40 5.58
CA PHE A 14 -1.58 23.61 5.77
C PHE A 14 -1.47 22.32 4.97
N TRP A 15 -1.39 21.19 5.66
CA TRP A 15 -1.39 19.87 5.05
C TRP A 15 -2.80 19.27 5.11
N VAL A 16 -3.45 19.15 3.96
CA VAL A 16 -4.88 18.85 3.90
C VAL A 16 -5.18 17.55 3.16
N GLY A 17 -6.13 16.78 3.69
CA GLY A 17 -6.60 15.53 3.09
C GLY A 17 -8.08 15.54 2.70
N ALA A 18 -8.60 14.37 2.32
CA ALA A 18 -9.96 14.20 1.77
C ALA A 18 -11.07 14.67 2.71
N GLY A 19 -10.81 14.73 4.03
CA GLY A 19 -11.76 15.25 5.01
C GLY A 19 -12.13 16.72 4.79
N ILE A 20 -11.29 17.53 4.13
CA ILE A 20 -11.63 18.92 3.74
C ILE A 20 -12.78 18.95 2.74
N SER A 21 -12.81 17.99 1.81
CA SER A 21 -13.78 17.92 0.72
C SER A 21 -15.09 17.22 1.11
N ARG A 22 -15.17 16.66 2.33
CA ARG A 22 -16.34 15.90 2.80
C ARG A 22 -17.57 16.75 3.14
N PRO A 23 -17.45 17.94 3.78
CA PRO A 23 -18.62 18.76 4.09
C PRO A 23 -19.33 19.31 2.83
N ASN A 24 -20.62 19.61 2.99
CA ASN A 24 -21.44 20.23 1.96
C ASN A 24 -20.94 21.64 1.61
N PRO A 25 -21.13 22.09 0.35
CA PRO A 25 -21.73 21.36 -0.77
C PRO A 25 -20.77 20.43 -1.51
N THR A 26 -19.46 20.45 -1.26
CA THR A 26 -18.48 19.62 -1.99
C THR A 26 -18.80 18.13 -1.91
N ALA A 27 -19.10 17.63 -0.70
CA ALA A 27 -19.63 16.30 -0.45
C ALA A 27 -18.86 15.12 -1.08
N LEU A 28 -17.58 15.30 -1.44
CA LEU A 28 -16.76 14.26 -2.08
C LEU A 28 -16.47 13.09 -1.12
N PRO A 29 -16.18 11.88 -1.65
CA PRO A 29 -16.01 10.69 -0.83
C PRO A 29 -14.71 10.72 -0.03
N LEU A 30 -14.72 10.05 1.14
CA LEU A 30 -13.48 9.63 1.79
C LEU A 30 -12.91 8.39 1.07
N GLY A 31 -11.64 8.06 1.33
CA GLY A 31 -11.00 6.86 0.75
C GLY A 31 -11.79 5.57 1.00
N TRP A 32 -12.45 5.46 2.17
CA TRP A 32 -13.34 4.34 2.49
C TRP A 32 -14.56 4.26 1.56
N ASP A 33 -15.25 5.38 1.36
CA ASP A 33 -16.45 5.46 0.52
C ASP A 33 -16.12 5.10 -0.92
N LEU A 34 -14.98 5.60 -1.41
CA LEU A 34 -14.51 5.36 -2.77
C LEU A 34 -14.03 3.92 -2.99
N THR A 35 -13.36 3.33 -2.00
CA THR A 35 -12.97 1.90 -2.01
C THR A 35 -14.19 0.99 -2.11
N LYS A 36 -15.21 1.27 -1.27
CA LYS A 36 -16.48 0.54 -1.29
C LYS A 36 -17.18 0.67 -2.65
N PHE A 37 -17.27 1.89 -3.16
CA PHE A 37 -17.89 2.17 -4.44
C PHE A 37 -17.16 1.46 -5.59
N ALA A 38 -15.83 1.57 -5.67
CA ALA A 38 -15.05 0.92 -6.72
C ALA A 38 -15.27 -0.59 -6.76
N LEU A 39 -15.11 -1.29 -5.63
CA LEU A 39 -15.34 -2.74 -5.57
C LEU A 39 -16.77 -3.12 -5.93
N LYS A 40 -17.77 -2.34 -5.49
CA LYS A 40 -19.17 -2.58 -5.82
C LYS A 40 -19.41 -2.48 -7.32
N GLU A 41 -18.97 -1.39 -7.94
CA GLU A 41 -19.26 -1.14 -9.36
C GLU A 41 -18.50 -2.10 -10.27
N THR A 42 -17.24 -2.41 -9.95
CA THR A 42 -16.40 -3.25 -10.82
C THR A 42 -16.59 -4.75 -10.59
N CYS A 43 -16.81 -5.19 -9.35
CA CYS A 43 -16.89 -6.62 -9.01
C CYS A 43 -18.28 -7.08 -8.55
N GLY A 44 -19.16 -6.14 -8.19
CA GLY A 44 -20.50 -6.41 -7.67
C GLY A 44 -20.57 -6.40 -6.13
N GLU A 45 -21.75 -6.09 -5.61
CA GLU A 45 -22.00 -5.94 -4.17
C GLU A 45 -21.70 -7.20 -3.35
N SER A 46 -22.03 -8.38 -3.86
CA SER A 46 -21.73 -9.66 -3.20
C SER A 46 -20.23 -9.85 -2.99
N VAL A 47 -19.41 -9.54 -4.01
CA VAL A 47 -17.94 -9.61 -3.93
C VAL A 47 -17.41 -8.60 -2.92
N GLN A 48 -17.86 -7.35 -3.01
CA GLN A 48 -17.46 -6.27 -2.10
C GLN A 48 -17.74 -6.65 -0.62
N ASN A 49 -18.93 -7.16 -0.33
CA ASN A 49 -19.30 -7.60 1.02
C ASN A 49 -18.40 -8.75 1.50
N LYS A 50 -18.13 -9.73 0.64
CA LYS A 50 -17.32 -10.89 1.02
C LYS A 50 -15.86 -10.54 1.25
N VAL A 51 -15.29 -9.65 0.43
CA VAL A 51 -13.93 -9.12 0.62
C VAL A 51 -13.83 -8.41 1.96
N PHE A 52 -14.76 -7.52 2.31
CA PHE A 52 -14.71 -6.79 3.57
C PHE A 52 -14.91 -7.68 4.80
N GLU A 53 -15.77 -8.69 4.72
CA GLU A 53 -15.93 -9.70 5.77
C GLU A 53 -14.60 -10.44 6.03
N ILE A 54 -13.97 -10.96 4.97
CA ILE A 54 -12.68 -11.67 5.07
C ILE A 54 -11.59 -10.74 5.58
N TRP A 55 -11.55 -9.49 5.10
CA TRP A 55 -10.58 -8.48 5.52
C TRP A 55 -10.67 -8.15 7.00
N GLY A 56 -11.88 -7.92 7.51
CA GLY A 56 -12.13 -7.67 8.93
C GLY A 56 -11.69 -8.84 9.81
N ASN A 57 -12.02 -10.07 9.41
CA ASN A 57 -11.58 -11.28 10.11
C ASN A 57 -10.06 -11.46 10.07
N ALA A 58 -9.42 -11.15 8.92
CA ALA A 58 -7.98 -11.22 8.76
C ALA A 58 -7.27 -10.22 9.67
N ASN A 59 -7.78 -8.98 9.77
CA ASN A 59 -7.28 -7.98 10.71
C ASN A 59 -7.31 -8.49 12.15
N GLN A 60 -8.44 -9.04 12.60
CA GLN A 60 -8.55 -9.56 13.96
C GLN A 60 -7.53 -10.67 14.25
N LEU A 61 -7.32 -11.58 13.29
CA LEU A 61 -6.33 -12.65 13.41
C LEU A 61 -4.87 -12.15 13.33
N ALA A 62 -4.63 -11.10 12.55
CA ALA A 62 -3.32 -10.49 12.35
C ALA A 62 -2.89 -9.59 13.52
N GLN A 63 -3.78 -9.24 14.44
CA GLN A 63 -3.45 -8.45 15.63
C GLN A 63 -2.28 -9.08 16.39
N THR A 64 -1.25 -8.27 16.63
CA THR A 64 -0.12 -8.63 17.50
C THR A 64 -0.20 -7.79 18.77
N SER A 65 0.52 -8.22 19.82
CA SER A 65 0.62 -7.42 21.04
C SER A 65 1.39 -6.11 20.84
N MET A 66 2.03 -5.93 19.68
CA MET A 66 2.91 -4.79 19.40
C MET A 66 2.21 -3.64 18.67
N ASP A 67 1.12 -3.88 17.93
CA ASP A 67 0.42 -2.84 17.16
C ASP A 67 -1.11 -3.08 17.15
N ASN A 68 -1.86 -2.11 17.66
CA ASN A 68 -3.32 -2.07 17.58
C ASN A 68 -3.79 -0.66 17.17
N PRO A 69 -4.24 -0.40 15.93
CA PRO A 69 -4.63 -1.39 14.90
C PRO A 69 -3.48 -2.08 14.15
N THR A 70 -3.81 -3.18 13.47
CA THR A 70 -2.92 -3.94 12.60
C THR A 70 -2.43 -3.12 11.40
N PRO A 71 -1.22 -3.41 10.88
CA PRO A 71 -0.71 -2.74 9.67
C PRO A 71 -1.53 -3.01 8.40
N LEU A 72 -2.41 -4.01 8.40
CA LEU A 72 -3.28 -4.36 7.27
C LEU A 72 -4.38 -3.32 7.00
N GLY A 73 -4.67 -2.43 7.97
CA GLY A 73 -5.68 -1.38 7.82
C GLY A 73 -7.12 -1.92 7.79
N THR A 74 -8.11 -1.08 8.01
CA THR A 74 -9.53 -1.52 8.14
C THR A 74 -10.14 -2.00 6.83
N ILE A 75 -9.59 -1.60 5.68
CA ILE A 75 -9.95 -2.00 4.31
C ILE A 75 -8.70 -2.16 3.46
N PRO A 76 -8.83 -2.84 2.30
CA PRO A 76 -7.80 -2.77 1.28
C PRO A 76 -7.57 -1.33 0.81
N ARG A 77 -6.32 -1.04 0.46
CA ARG A 77 -5.90 0.24 -0.12
C ARG A 77 -6.63 0.51 -1.44
N LEU A 78 -7.15 1.72 -1.59
CA LEU A 78 -7.82 2.18 -2.81
C LEU A 78 -6.89 2.07 -4.01
N GLU A 79 -5.64 2.48 -3.83
CA GLU A 79 -4.60 2.53 -4.87
C GLU A 79 -4.39 1.15 -5.49
N SER A 80 -4.33 0.10 -4.67
CA SER A 80 -4.17 -1.28 -5.14
C SER A 80 -5.36 -1.74 -5.98
N ILE A 81 -6.59 -1.37 -5.59
CA ILE A 81 -7.81 -1.67 -6.34
C ILE A 81 -7.83 -0.91 -7.68
N LEU A 82 -7.54 0.39 -7.65
CA LEU A 82 -7.50 1.22 -8.86
C LEU A 82 -6.41 0.75 -9.84
N GLY A 83 -5.29 0.25 -9.34
CA GLY A 83 -4.22 -0.33 -10.16
C GLY A 83 -4.65 -1.60 -10.91
N GLU A 84 -5.45 -2.47 -10.29
CA GLU A 84 -6.00 -3.64 -10.97
C GLU A 84 -7.07 -3.28 -12.00
N ILE A 85 -7.88 -2.25 -11.70
CA ILE A 85 -8.86 -1.70 -12.65
C ILE A 85 -8.16 -1.11 -13.87
N ASP A 86 -7.11 -0.30 -13.66
CA ASP A 86 -6.30 0.29 -14.73
C ASP A 86 -5.71 -0.80 -15.65
N ASP A 87 -5.14 -1.85 -15.07
CA ASP A 87 -4.53 -2.94 -15.84
C ASP A 87 -5.55 -3.68 -16.72
N VAL A 88 -6.75 -3.95 -16.20
CA VAL A 88 -7.82 -4.57 -17.01
C VAL A 88 -8.31 -3.62 -18.10
N GLN A 89 -8.53 -2.34 -17.79
CA GLN A 89 -8.96 -1.36 -18.79
C GLN A 89 -7.98 -1.26 -19.97
N LYS A 90 -6.67 -1.28 -19.70
CA LYS A 90 -5.62 -1.15 -20.73
C LYS A 90 -5.46 -2.37 -21.61
N LYS A 91 -5.84 -3.55 -21.11
CA LYS A 91 -5.64 -4.85 -21.79
C LYS A 91 -6.88 -5.38 -22.49
N LEU A 92 -7.98 -4.64 -22.43
CA LEU A 92 -9.23 -5.02 -23.06
C LEU A 92 -9.17 -4.81 -24.58
N ILE A 93 -9.49 -5.85 -25.35
CA ILE A 93 -9.43 -5.86 -26.82
C ILE A 93 -10.84 -5.68 -27.39
N GLY A 94 -11.02 -4.69 -28.26
CA GLY A 94 -12.25 -4.50 -29.05
C GLY A 94 -13.48 -4.04 -28.26
N HIS A 95 -13.34 -3.70 -26.98
CA HIS A 95 -14.41 -3.26 -26.10
C HIS A 95 -14.00 -2.02 -25.31
N LYS A 96 -14.98 -1.22 -24.87
CA LYS A 96 -14.78 -0.04 -24.03
C LYS A 96 -15.23 -0.32 -22.61
N PHE A 97 -14.35 -0.06 -21.66
CA PHE A 97 -14.59 -0.03 -20.21
C PHE A 97 -13.63 1.03 -19.64
N ASN A 98 -14.14 1.97 -18.84
CA ASN A 98 -13.31 3.07 -18.29
C ASN A 98 -13.86 3.60 -16.94
N PHE A 99 -13.88 2.76 -15.93
CA PHE A 99 -14.19 3.18 -14.56
C PHE A 99 -13.36 4.38 -14.08
N LEU A 100 -12.05 4.44 -14.39
CA LEU A 100 -11.18 5.53 -13.93
C LEU A 100 -11.55 6.91 -14.48
N ASN A 101 -12.29 7.00 -15.58
CA ASN A 101 -12.75 8.28 -16.10
C ASN A 101 -13.74 8.99 -15.16
N GLY A 102 -14.38 8.25 -14.26
CA GLY A 102 -15.29 8.81 -13.27
C GLY A 102 -14.66 9.89 -12.37
N PHE A 103 -13.34 9.85 -12.15
CA PHE A 103 -12.63 10.88 -11.39
C PHE A 103 -12.73 12.28 -12.01
N SER A 104 -13.09 12.38 -13.30
CA SER A 104 -13.40 13.65 -13.98
C SER A 104 -14.57 14.41 -13.37
N ALA A 105 -15.39 13.75 -12.54
CA ALA A 105 -16.44 14.37 -11.76
C ALA A 105 -15.90 15.26 -10.62
N PHE A 106 -14.72 14.96 -10.08
CA PHE A 106 -14.24 15.64 -8.86
C PHE A 106 -13.94 17.13 -9.07
N PRO A 107 -13.38 17.57 -10.22
CA PRO A 107 -13.24 18.98 -10.55
C PRO A 107 -14.57 19.67 -10.83
N GLU A 108 -15.69 18.95 -10.96
CA GLU A 108 -17.02 19.56 -11.11
C GLU A 108 -17.59 19.99 -9.75
N ALA A 109 -17.18 19.32 -8.67
CA ALA A 109 -17.70 19.57 -7.33
C ALA A 109 -17.59 21.07 -6.94
N PRO A 110 -18.64 21.66 -6.35
CA PRO A 110 -18.57 23.00 -5.80
C PRO A 110 -17.65 23.01 -4.58
N TYR A 111 -17.03 24.15 -4.28
CA TYR A 111 -16.23 24.28 -3.08
C TYR A 111 -17.12 24.49 -1.83
N ASN A 112 -16.67 24.00 -0.69
CA ASN A 112 -17.27 24.23 0.62
C ASN A 112 -16.52 25.29 1.44
N GLN A 113 -16.99 25.54 2.66
CA GLN A 113 -16.41 26.55 3.56
C GLN A 113 -14.93 26.30 3.87
N ASN A 114 -14.51 25.04 4.04
CA ASN A 114 -13.11 24.74 4.31
C ASN A 114 -12.21 25.21 3.17
N HIS A 115 -12.60 24.95 1.92
CA HIS A 115 -11.86 25.41 0.75
C HIS A 115 -11.82 26.93 0.67
N PHE A 116 -12.91 27.63 1.02
CA PHE A 116 -12.93 29.08 1.05
C PHE A 116 -11.99 29.66 2.12
N HIS A 117 -11.99 29.08 3.32
CA HIS A 117 -11.06 29.45 4.38
C HIS A 117 -9.60 29.21 3.97
N LEU A 118 -9.32 28.06 3.34
CA LEU A 118 -8.01 27.71 2.80
C LEU A 118 -7.58 28.68 1.69
N ALA A 119 -8.47 29.01 0.74
CA ALA A 119 -8.19 29.99 -0.31
C ALA A 119 -7.86 31.38 0.26
N ASN A 120 -8.54 31.81 1.33
CA ASN A 120 -8.21 33.06 2.02
C ASN A 120 -6.86 33.01 2.75
N LEU A 121 -6.51 31.86 3.34
CA LEU A 121 -5.19 31.67 3.96
C LEU A 121 -4.06 31.66 2.91
N LEU A 122 -4.29 31.01 1.77
CA LEU A 122 -3.40 31.02 0.61
C LEU A 122 -3.19 32.44 0.08
N HIS A 123 -4.28 33.20 -0.07
CA HIS A 123 -4.23 34.61 -0.49
C HIS A 123 -3.39 35.49 0.46
N ARG A 124 -3.30 35.11 1.73
CA ARG A 124 -2.49 35.78 2.77
C ARG A 124 -1.07 35.20 2.90
N GLY A 125 -0.64 34.38 1.95
CA GLY A 125 0.74 33.87 1.85
C GLY A 125 0.98 32.47 2.40
N ALA A 126 -0.04 31.78 2.95
CA ALA A 126 0.17 30.43 3.49
C ALA A 126 0.50 29.42 2.38
N THR A 127 1.38 28.45 2.66
CA THR A 127 1.55 27.29 1.78
C THR A 127 0.48 26.23 2.09
N ILE A 128 -0.11 25.65 1.05
CA ILE A 128 -1.07 24.54 1.17
C ILE A 128 -0.53 23.34 0.40
N VAL A 129 -0.54 22.18 1.04
CA VAL A 129 -0.19 20.89 0.42
C VAL A 129 -1.41 19.98 0.55
N THR A 130 -1.91 19.46 -0.57
CA THR A 130 -3.13 18.64 -0.63
C THR A 130 -2.90 17.31 -1.33
N THR A 131 -3.53 16.26 -0.82
CA THR A 131 -3.65 14.94 -1.47
C THR A 131 -4.94 14.81 -2.29
N ASN A 132 -5.79 15.83 -2.29
CA ASN A 132 -7.09 15.75 -2.96
C ASN A 132 -6.95 15.96 -4.48
N PHE A 133 -7.75 15.21 -5.24
CA PHE A 133 -7.79 15.28 -6.70
C PHE A 133 -8.70 16.40 -7.24
N ASP A 134 -9.56 16.97 -6.40
CA ASP A 134 -10.48 18.04 -6.77
C ASP A 134 -9.76 19.40 -6.95
N LEU A 135 -10.47 20.38 -7.50
CA LEU A 135 -9.95 21.74 -7.73
C LEU A 135 -10.69 22.80 -6.89
N CYS A 136 -11.24 22.40 -5.73
CA CYS A 136 -12.14 23.26 -4.97
C CYS A 136 -11.42 24.46 -4.32
N ILE A 137 -10.16 24.32 -3.91
CA ILE A 137 -9.37 25.44 -3.38
C ILE A 137 -9.14 26.50 -4.46
N GLN A 138 -8.80 26.07 -5.68
CA GLN A 138 -8.59 26.96 -6.83
C GLN A 138 -9.87 27.70 -7.21
N LYS A 139 -11.01 27.00 -7.25
CA LYS A 139 -12.32 27.62 -7.49
C LYS A 139 -12.66 28.65 -6.42
N ALA A 140 -12.46 28.30 -5.15
CA ALA A 140 -12.71 29.19 -4.04
C ALA A 140 -11.81 30.44 -4.08
N TYR A 141 -10.56 30.28 -4.52
CA TYR A 141 -9.63 31.40 -4.73
C TYR A 141 -10.08 32.34 -5.85
N PHE A 142 -10.47 31.79 -7.00
CA PHE A 142 -10.99 32.57 -8.12
C PHE A 142 -12.22 33.41 -7.73
N ASP A 143 -13.12 32.82 -6.94
CA ASP A 143 -14.28 33.53 -6.40
C ASP A 143 -13.89 34.58 -5.35
N LEU A 144 -12.94 34.27 -4.46
CA LEU A 144 -12.43 35.19 -3.44
C LEU A 144 -11.88 36.48 -4.06
N THR A 145 -11.20 36.37 -5.21
CA THR A 145 -10.63 37.52 -5.92
C THR A 145 -11.62 38.22 -6.85
N ASN A 146 -12.89 37.81 -6.84
CA ASN A 146 -13.94 38.27 -7.76
C ASN A 146 -13.53 38.11 -9.23
N ALA A 147 -12.99 36.94 -9.58
CA ALA A 147 -12.54 36.58 -10.93
C ALA A 147 -11.40 37.46 -11.49
N LYS A 148 -10.69 38.20 -10.64
CA LYS A 148 -9.57 39.06 -11.06
C LYS A 148 -8.24 38.32 -11.13
N ASP A 149 -8.14 37.18 -10.45
CA ASP A 149 -6.92 36.40 -10.39
C ASP A 149 -7.24 34.91 -10.32
N GLN A 150 -6.43 34.11 -11.01
CA GLN A 150 -6.59 32.68 -11.14
C GLN A 150 -5.27 31.97 -10.82
N LEU A 151 -5.36 30.87 -10.08
CA LEU A 151 -4.21 30.00 -9.86
C LEU A 151 -3.95 29.17 -11.12
N THR A 152 -2.74 29.24 -11.64
CA THR A 152 -2.33 28.47 -12.83
C THR A 152 -1.46 27.28 -12.44
N PRO A 153 -1.71 26.08 -13.00
CA PRO A 153 -0.87 24.92 -12.74
C PRO A 153 0.46 25.01 -13.47
N GLU A 154 1.53 24.65 -12.78
CA GLU A 154 2.85 24.34 -13.34
C GLU A 154 3.37 23.03 -12.73
N LEU A 155 4.16 22.28 -13.50
CA LEU A 155 4.80 21.08 -12.98
C LEU A 155 6.16 21.46 -12.41
N GLU A 156 6.27 21.51 -11.08
CA GLU A 156 7.51 21.81 -10.37
C GLU A 156 7.87 20.65 -9.45
N ASN A 157 9.14 20.24 -9.43
CA ASN A 157 9.60 19.11 -8.62
C ASN A 157 8.81 17.80 -8.86
N GLY A 158 8.24 17.63 -10.05
CA GLY A 158 7.41 16.47 -10.42
C GLY A 158 5.99 16.48 -9.83
N ILE A 159 5.57 17.59 -9.22
CA ILE A 159 4.27 17.79 -8.58
C ILE A 159 3.60 19.03 -9.18
N TYR A 160 2.27 19.07 -9.20
CA TYR A 160 1.56 20.27 -9.63
C TYR A 160 1.62 21.34 -8.54
N LEU A 161 2.23 22.47 -8.89
CA LEU A 161 2.20 23.71 -8.15
C LEU A 161 1.16 24.64 -8.79
N TYR A 162 0.38 25.32 -7.97
CA TYR A 162 -0.56 26.35 -8.34
C TYR A 162 -0.14 27.67 -7.70
N THR A 163 0.17 28.66 -8.53
CA THR A 163 0.60 30.01 -8.16
C THR A 163 -0.28 31.07 -8.79
N SER A 164 -0.33 32.26 -8.19
CA SER A 164 -0.98 33.43 -8.79
C SER A 164 -0.04 34.08 -9.80
N GLN A 165 -0.56 34.43 -10.98
CA GLN A 165 0.21 35.16 -11.99
C GLN A 165 0.20 36.68 -11.76
N SER A 166 -0.78 37.19 -11.02
CA SER A 166 -0.97 38.63 -10.83
C SER A 166 -0.48 39.14 -9.47
N ASN A 167 -0.24 38.25 -8.51
CA ASN A 167 0.20 38.62 -7.17
C ASN A 167 1.23 37.64 -6.59
N ASN A 168 2.47 38.10 -6.46
CA ASN A 168 3.58 37.32 -5.92
C ASN A 168 3.56 37.15 -4.38
N THR A 169 2.61 37.77 -3.67
CA THR A 169 2.44 37.59 -2.21
C THR A 169 1.52 36.42 -1.85
N VAL A 170 0.87 35.81 -2.86
CA VAL A 170 0.01 34.64 -2.68
C VAL A 170 0.90 33.43 -2.40
N GLY A 171 0.50 32.58 -1.47
CA GLY A 171 1.26 31.38 -1.14
C GLY A 171 1.16 30.30 -2.22
N ASN A 172 1.83 29.18 -1.97
CA ASN A 172 1.93 28.06 -2.91
C ASN A 172 0.87 26.99 -2.62
N LEU A 173 0.19 26.47 -3.65
CA LEU A 173 -0.71 25.32 -3.53
C LEU A 173 -0.15 24.09 -4.28
N TRP A 174 0.17 23.03 -3.54
CA TRP A 174 0.78 21.81 -4.07
C TRP A 174 -0.21 20.63 -4.08
N HIS A 175 -0.36 19.94 -5.22
CA HIS A 175 -1.15 18.71 -5.37
C HIS A 175 -0.25 17.48 -5.50
N ILE A 176 0.12 16.88 -4.36
CA ILE A 176 1.16 15.83 -4.32
C ILE A 176 0.71 14.48 -4.91
N HIS A 177 -0.60 14.22 -4.98
CA HIS A 177 -1.16 13.06 -5.68
C HIS A 177 -1.66 13.40 -7.09
N GLY A 178 -1.41 14.62 -7.58
CA GLY A 178 -1.88 15.07 -8.89
C GLY A 178 -3.33 15.56 -8.90
N ILE A 179 -3.87 15.73 -10.10
CA ILE A 179 -5.20 16.31 -10.35
C ILE A 179 -6.02 15.41 -11.27
N SER A 180 -7.33 15.34 -11.06
CA SER A 180 -8.19 14.44 -11.86
C SER A 180 -8.43 14.87 -13.31
N LYS A 181 -7.96 16.06 -13.72
CA LYS A 181 -7.98 16.48 -15.14
C LYS A 181 -7.07 15.64 -16.03
N GLU A 182 -6.09 14.93 -15.47
CA GLU A 182 -5.20 14.04 -16.21
C GLU A 182 -5.49 12.58 -15.87
N ILE A 183 -6.61 12.05 -16.36
CA ILE A 183 -7.10 10.69 -16.06
C ILE A 183 -6.08 9.60 -16.43
N THR A 184 -5.35 9.79 -17.54
CA THR A 184 -4.24 8.89 -17.95
C THR A 184 -3.13 8.84 -16.92
N SER A 185 -2.98 9.91 -16.11
CA SER A 185 -2.05 9.98 -15.00
C SER A 185 -2.57 9.31 -13.74
N LEU A 186 -3.86 9.04 -13.55
CA LEU A 186 -4.37 8.47 -12.28
C LEU A 186 -3.85 7.03 -12.03
N GLY A 187 -3.80 6.21 -13.08
CA GLY A 187 -3.13 4.89 -13.02
C GLY A 187 -1.62 5.00 -12.81
N ALA A 188 -0.99 6.08 -13.27
CA ALA A 188 0.41 6.41 -12.97
C ALA A 188 0.58 6.98 -11.55
N THR A 189 -0.40 7.72 -11.02
CA THR A 189 -0.44 8.26 -9.66
C THR A 189 -0.47 7.14 -8.64
N VAL A 190 -1.24 6.07 -8.89
CA VAL A 190 -1.23 4.86 -8.06
C VAL A 190 0.17 4.23 -7.98
N ARG A 191 0.97 4.31 -9.05
CA ARG A 191 2.38 3.90 -9.04
C ARG A 191 3.26 4.94 -8.34
N LYS A 192 3.06 6.24 -8.59
CA LYS A 192 3.77 7.35 -7.94
C LYS A 192 3.58 7.40 -6.41
N VAL A 193 2.40 7.07 -5.89
CA VAL A 193 2.16 6.95 -4.44
C VAL A 193 3.08 5.88 -3.82
N LYS A 194 3.42 4.81 -4.57
CA LYS A 194 4.40 3.81 -4.14
C LYS A 194 5.85 4.32 -4.24
N GLU A 195 6.14 5.22 -5.18
CA GLU A 195 7.46 5.85 -5.34
C GLU A 195 7.77 6.85 -4.21
N GLY A 196 6.75 7.26 -3.45
CA GLY A 196 6.88 8.23 -2.37
C GLY A 196 6.85 9.67 -2.88
N ILE A 197 7.14 10.62 -1.98
CA ILE A 197 7.31 12.02 -2.38
C ILE A 197 8.58 12.14 -3.24
N PRO A 198 8.55 12.79 -4.43
CA PRO A 198 9.73 13.00 -5.26
C PRO A 198 10.89 13.65 -4.49
N GLN A 199 12.12 13.16 -4.67
CA GLN A 199 13.29 13.65 -3.92
C GLN A 199 13.50 15.17 -4.05
N SER A 200 13.29 15.73 -5.23
CA SER A 200 13.35 17.18 -5.47
C SER A 200 12.33 17.94 -4.62
N PHE A 201 11.12 17.39 -4.45
CA PHE A 201 10.11 17.99 -3.59
C PHE A 201 10.43 17.79 -2.11
N GLN A 202 11.00 16.64 -1.71
CA GLN A 202 11.52 16.46 -0.35
C GLN A 202 12.55 17.55 -0.01
N GLN A 203 13.51 17.82 -0.90
CA GLN A 203 14.50 18.89 -0.71
C GLN A 203 13.87 20.29 -0.61
N TYR A 204 12.77 20.54 -1.33
CA TYR A 204 12.00 21.78 -1.19
C TYR A 204 11.32 21.86 0.18
N LEU A 205 10.66 20.79 0.62
CA LEU A 205 10.03 20.72 1.93
C LEU A 205 11.07 20.86 3.06
N ASP A 206 12.27 20.28 2.91
CA ASP A 206 13.38 20.39 3.86
C ASP A 206 13.74 21.86 4.10
N LYS A 207 13.91 22.62 3.01
CA LYS A 207 14.21 24.05 3.07
C LYS A 207 13.10 24.83 3.77
N ILE A 208 11.85 24.52 3.48
CA ILE A 208 10.70 25.16 4.15
C ILE A 208 10.72 24.89 5.64
N PHE A 209 10.88 23.63 6.05
CA PHE A 209 10.80 23.27 7.46
C PHE A 209 12.04 23.68 8.26
N ASP A 210 13.18 23.85 7.59
CA ASP A 210 14.40 24.40 8.18
C ASP A 210 14.24 25.84 8.69
N GLU A 211 13.27 26.59 8.15
CA GLU A 211 12.93 27.95 8.58
C GLU A 211 12.05 28.00 9.84
N GLY A 212 11.67 26.85 10.42
CA GLY A 212 10.86 26.79 11.65
C GLY A 212 9.40 27.19 11.44
N LYS A 213 8.70 26.48 10.55
CA LYS A 213 7.30 26.72 10.20
C LYS A 213 6.34 26.15 11.24
N LEU A 214 5.06 26.53 11.12
CA LEU A 214 3.95 25.85 11.77
C LEU A 214 3.21 24.99 10.74
N VAL A 215 3.22 23.68 10.93
CA VAL A 215 2.50 22.73 10.06
C VAL A 215 1.16 22.37 10.68
N ILE A 216 0.09 22.47 9.91
CA ILE A 216 -1.28 22.25 10.39
C ILE A 216 -1.92 21.15 9.54
N PHE A 217 -2.13 19.99 10.14
CA PHE A 217 -2.78 18.84 9.48
C PHE A 217 -4.29 18.91 9.69
N LEU A 218 -5.06 18.89 8.59
CA LEU A 218 -6.53 19.01 8.61
C LEU A 218 -7.19 18.04 7.63
N GLY A 219 -8.28 17.38 8.03
CA GLY A 219 -8.99 16.44 7.17
C GLY A 219 -8.11 15.28 6.67
N TYR A 220 -6.98 15.04 7.35
CA TYR A 220 -5.98 14.05 7.02
C TYR A 220 -5.99 12.95 8.08
N SER A 221 -6.09 11.69 7.67
CA SER A 221 -6.19 10.53 8.60
C SER A 221 -4.85 9.99 9.07
N ALA A 222 -3.73 10.53 8.58
CA ALA A 222 -2.39 9.93 8.73
C ALA A 222 -2.33 8.47 8.24
N SER A 223 -3.14 8.14 7.24
CA SER A 223 -3.16 6.81 6.62
C SER A 223 -2.12 6.64 5.52
N ASP A 224 -1.45 7.71 5.04
CA ASP A 224 -0.56 7.61 3.87
C ASP A 224 0.88 7.31 4.29
N SER A 225 1.14 6.02 4.41
CA SER A 225 2.33 5.40 5.02
C SER A 225 3.50 5.20 4.07
N PHE A 226 3.43 5.65 2.80
CA PHE A 226 4.54 5.53 1.84
C PHE A 226 5.18 6.81 1.37
N ASP A 227 4.48 7.90 1.51
CA ASP A 227 4.90 9.19 1.01
C ASP A 227 4.95 10.17 2.18
N VAL A 228 3.79 10.63 2.62
CA VAL A 228 3.62 11.70 3.59
C VAL A 228 4.19 11.29 4.95
N ASN A 229 3.75 10.16 5.50
CA ASN A 229 4.16 9.75 6.83
C ASN A 229 5.65 9.42 6.90
N ILE A 230 6.21 8.74 5.89
CA ILE A 230 7.63 8.37 5.84
C ILE A 230 8.49 9.63 5.81
N TYR A 231 8.10 10.62 5.02
CA TYR A 231 8.81 11.89 4.96
C TYR A 231 8.88 12.54 6.35
N PHE A 232 7.75 12.71 7.04
CA PHE A 232 7.75 13.35 8.36
C PHE A 232 8.44 12.52 9.46
N GLN A 233 8.46 11.19 9.36
CA GLN A 233 9.10 10.32 10.36
C GLN A 233 10.62 10.34 10.30
N ASN A 234 11.20 10.48 9.11
CA ASN A 234 12.62 10.26 8.88
C ASN A 234 13.44 11.54 8.69
N ASN A 235 12.79 12.70 8.68
CA ASN A 235 13.41 13.93 8.25
C ASN A 235 13.79 14.86 9.40
N LEU A 236 15.10 15.12 9.54
CA LEU A 236 15.66 15.95 10.60
C LEU A 236 15.29 17.44 10.46
N SER A 237 15.03 17.93 9.25
CA SER A 237 14.67 19.34 9.00
C SER A 237 13.32 19.71 9.62
N VAL A 238 12.43 18.71 9.76
CA VAL A 238 11.12 18.84 10.41
C VAL A 238 11.27 19.16 11.90
N ALA A 239 12.38 18.78 12.54
CA ALA A 239 12.61 18.94 13.97
C ALA A 239 12.78 20.39 14.43
N LYS A 240 12.85 21.35 13.50
CA LYS A 240 12.84 22.80 13.81
C LYS A 240 11.44 23.41 13.76
N SER A 241 10.49 22.71 13.13
CA SER A 241 9.12 23.16 12.95
C SER A 241 8.21 22.62 14.04
N ASN A 242 7.10 23.32 14.26
CA ASN A 242 6.03 22.89 15.15
C ASN A 242 4.85 22.36 14.33
N ALA A 243 4.05 21.48 14.90
CA ALA A 243 2.88 20.94 14.22
C ALA A 243 1.64 20.85 15.11
N ILE A 244 0.49 21.10 14.48
CA ILE A 244 -0.84 20.92 15.04
C ILE A 244 -1.57 19.93 14.16
N PHE A 245 -2.09 18.87 14.76
CA PHE A 245 -2.93 17.88 14.09
C PHE A 245 -4.37 18.04 14.58
N ILE A 246 -5.26 18.47 13.67
CA ILE A 246 -6.68 18.62 13.98
C ILE A 246 -7.39 17.32 13.65
N GLN A 247 -7.72 16.58 14.70
CA GLN A 247 -8.51 15.37 14.63
C GLN A 247 -10.00 15.76 14.56
N HIS A 248 -10.72 15.19 13.60
CA HIS A 248 -12.16 15.43 13.47
C HIS A 248 -12.94 14.48 14.38
N GLY A 249 -13.73 15.05 15.30
CA GLY A 249 -14.57 14.32 16.26
C GLY A 249 -13.79 13.62 17.38
N ASP A 250 -14.49 12.82 18.20
CA ASP A 250 -13.94 12.14 19.40
C ASP A 250 -13.13 10.87 19.10
N THR A 251 -12.55 10.78 17.90
CA THR A 251 -11.80 9.58 17.50
C THR A 251 -10.39 9.62 18.11
N LYS A 252 -9.94 8.49 18.67
CA LYS A 252 -8.55 8.38 19.13
C LYS A 252 -7.60 8.63 17.96
N PRO A 253 -6.49 9.37 18.15
CA PRO A 253 -5.49 9.58 17.12
C PRO A 253 -4.98 8.24 16.59
N SER A 254 -4.78 8.15 15.28
CA SER A 254 -4.23 6.94 14.69
C SER A 254 -2.75 6.78 15.07
N HIS A 255 -2.21 5.56 15.00
CA HIS A 255 -0.75 5.33 15.16
C HIS A 255 0.08 6.14 14.17
N GLY A 256 -0.48 6.43 12.99
CA GLY A 256 0.13 7.29 11.99
C GLY A 256 0.34 8.71 12.54
N THR A 257 -0.66 9.27 13.22
CA THR A 257 -0.58 10.61 13.83
C THR A 257 0.57 10.71 14.84
N ALA A 258 0.67 9.77 15.77
CA ALA A 258 1.74 9.75 16.76
C ALA A 258 3.13 9.57 16.12
N SER A 259 3.21 8.83 15.02
CA SER A 259 4.47 8.58 14.31
C SER A 259 4.95 9.82 13.54
N ILE A 260 4.04 10.54 12.87
CA ILE A 260 4.35 11.86 12.25
C ILE A 260 4.89 12.83 13.31
N GLY A 261 4.26 12.87 14.49
CA GLY A 261 4.61 13.83 15.54
C GLY A 261 6.04 13.72 16.06
N LYS A 262 6.68 12.55 15.95
CA LYS A 262 8.07 12.35 16.40
C LYS A 262 9.09 13.19 15.63
N GLY A 263 8.76 13.63 14.42
CA GLY A 263 9.65 14.43 13.58
C GLY A 263 9.67 15.92 13.95
N PHE A 264 8.68 16.43 14.69
CA PHE A 264 8.52 17.85 14.99
C PHE A 264 9.12 18.24 16.34
N LYS A 265 9.45 19.53 16.50
CA LYS A 265 9.91 20.09 17.78
C LYS A 265 8.83 19.97 18.85
N ASP A 266 7.67 20.56 18.55
CA ASP A 266 6.44 20.45 19.33
C ASP A 266 5.32 19.90 18.43
N PHE A 267 4.59 18.90 18.92
CA PHE A 267 3.49 18.27 18.20
C PHE A 267 2.25 18.22 19.08
N ILE A 268 1.18 18.86 18.63
CA ILE A 268 -0.06 18.99 19.38
C ILE A 268 -1.18 18.33 18.60
N ILE A 269 -2.01 17.56 19.30
CA ILE A 269 -3.20 16.95 18.73
C ILE A 269 -4.40 17.55 19.42
N GLU A 270 -5.31 18.14 18.64
CA GLU A 270 -6.56 18.73 19.15
C GLU A 270 -7.76 18.14 18.44
N ASN A 271 -8.86 17.97 19.18
CA ASN A 271 -10.13 17.55 18.62
C ASN A 271 -10.99 18.79 18.32
N HIS A 272 -11.17 19.11 17.04
CA HIS A 272 -12.00 20.24 16.62
C HIS A 272 -12.78 19.91 15.35
N ASP A 273 -13.93 20.57 15.20
CA ASP A 273 -14.56 20.67 13.89
C ASP A 273 -13.64 21.48 12.96
N THR A 274 -13.31 20.87 11.82
CA THR A 274 -12.36 21.42 10.84
C THR A 274 -12.83 22.77 10.30
N THR A 275 -14.13 22.92 10.09
CA THR A 275 -14.74 24.14 9.54
C THR A 275 -14.68 25.26 10.56
N VAL A 276 -15.04 24.98 11.80
CA VAL A 276 -14.96 25.94 12.91
C VAL A 276 -13.51 26.40 13.12
N PHE A 277 -12.56 25.47 13.14
CA PHE A 277 -11.14 25.78 13.29
C PHE A 277 -10.64 26.68 12.15
N LEU A 278 -10.89 26.28 10.89
CA LEU A 278 -10.48 27.05 9.72
C LEU A 278 -11.15 28.44 9.65
N GLY A 279 -12.41 28.55 10.06
CA GLY A 279 -13.10 29.83 10.18
C GLY A 279 -12.41 30.77 11.16
N ALA A 280 -12.04 30.27 12.35
CA ALA A 280 -11.33 31.03 13.36
C ALA A 280 -9.93 31.49 12.89
N VAL A 281 -9.19 30.62 12.19
CA VAL A 281 -7.83 30.92 11.70
C VAL A 281 -7.86 31.89 10.52
N SER A 282 -8.78 31.68 9.58
CA SER A 282 -8.91 32.50 8.38
C SER A 282 -9.51 33.88 8.66
N LYS A 283 -10.23 34.05 9.79
CA LYS A 283 -11.02 35.25 10.13
C LYS A 283 -12.06 35.59 9.06
N THR A 284 -12.61 34.56 8.40
CA THR A 284 -13.66 34.73 7.39
C THR A 284 -14.96 34.11 7.88
N GLN A 285 -16.08 34.73 7.53
CA GLN A 285 -17.40 34.19 7.86
C GLN A 285 -17.78 33.08 6.89
N ALA A 286 -18.55 32.13 7.42
CA ALA A 286 -19.18 31.05 6.68
C ALA A 286 -19.90 31.58 5.43
N ARG A 287 -19.48 31.10 4.25
CA ARG A 287 -20.24 31.26 3.00
C ARG A 287 -20.82 29.91 2.62
N VAL A 288 -22.01 29.94 2.02
CA VAL A 288 -22.67 28.80 1.36
C VAL A 288 -23.49 27.88 2.29
N ASN A 289 -24.81 27.90 2.06
CA ASN A 289 -25.72 26.78 2.27
C ASN A 289 -26.19 26.36 0.88
N GLN A 290 -25.62 25.28 0.33
CA GLN A 290 -26.01 24.72 -0.97
C GLN A 290 -26.28 23.23 -0.78
N ALA A 291 -27.06 22.65 -1.69
CA ALA A 291 -27.31 21.21 -1.72
C ALA A 291 -25.99 20.44 -1.88
N ALA A 292 -25.94 19.23 -1.30
CA ALA A 292 -24.79 18.35 -1.43
C ALA A 292 -24.58 17.96 -2.91
N PHE A 293 -23.34 18.02 -3.38
CA PHE A 293 -22.95 17.52 -4.69
C PHE A 293 -23.06 16.00 -4.71
N ASP A 294 -23.83 15.48 -5.67
CA ASP A 294 -23.97 14.05 -5.87
C ASP A 294 -22.81 13.52 -6.71
N TRP A 295 -21.68 13.29 -6.01
CA TRP A 295 -20.47 12.83 -6.66
C TRP A 295 -20.63 11.47 -7.32
N LYS A 296 -21.53 10.59 -6.83
CA LYS A 296 -21.74 9.26 -7.44
C LYS A 296 -22.41 9.39 -8.78
N ASN A 297 -23.53 10.11 -8.82
CA ASN A 297 -24.25 10.36 -10.06
C ASN A 297 -23.41 11.17 -11.05
N SER A 298 -22.53 12.08 -10.61
CA SER A 298 -21.58 12.74 -11.51
C SER A 298 -20.49 11.77 -11.99
N PHE A 299 -19.90 10.96 -11.10
CA PHE A 299 -18.90 9.95 -11.45
C PHE A 299 -19.42 8.97 -12.51
N GLU A 300 -20.64 8.46 -12.32
CA GLU A 300 -21.28 7.50 -13.23
C GLU A 300 -21.54 8.07 -14.63
N LYS A 301 -21.68 9.39 -14.80
CA LYS A 301 -21.81 10.02 -16.13
C LYS A 301 -20.53 9.97 -16.95
N HIS A 302 -19.38 9.82 -16.30
CA HIS A 302 -18.07 9.82 -16.96
C HIS A 302 -17.51 8.41 -17.20
N ILE A 303 -18.17 7.37 -16.68
CA ILE A 303 -17.76 5.97 -16.90
C ILE A 303 -18.55 5.32 -18.03
N ILE A 304 -17.94 4.30 -18.63
CA ILE A 304 -18.50 3.31 -19.52
C ILE A 304 -18.54 2.03 -18.67
N PRO A 305 -19.72 1.64 -18.16
CA PRO A 305 -19.85 0.51 -17.28
C PRO A 305 -19.61 -0.81 -18.03
N ASP A 306 -19.39 -1.88 -17.27
CA ASP A 306 -19.31 -3.23 -17.82
C ASP A 306 -20.71 -3.80 -18.12
N GLU A 307 -21.34 -3.35 -19.20
CA GLU A 307 -22.71 -3.72 -19.57
C GLU A 307 -22.89 -5.22 -19.87
N LYS A 308 -21.82 -5.88 -20.33
CA LYS A 308 -21.86 -7.28 -20.79
C LYS A 308 -21.21 -8.26 -19.80
N GLY A 309 -20.75 -7.78 -18.64
CA GLY A 309 -20.02 -8.61 -17.67
C GLY A 309 -18.68 -9.12 -18.21
N ILE A 310 -18.08 -8.43 -19.17
CA ILE A 310 -16.84 -8.80 -19.85
C ILE A 310 -15.62 -8.60 -18.96
N THR A 311 -15.72 -7.71 -17.97
CA THR A 311 -14.60 -7.36 -17.08
C THR A 311 -14.80 -7.89 -15.67
N ARG A 312 -16.04 -7.98 -15.19
CA ARG A 312 -16.37 -8.22 -13.78
C ARG A 312 -15.73 -9.49 -13.20
N ASP A 313 -15.86 -10.62 -13.88
CA ASP A 313 -15.35 -11.90 -13.36
C ASP A 313 -13.83 -12.01 -13.45
N PHE A 314 -13.23 -11.46 -14.52
CA PHE A 314 -11.78 -11.36 -14.64
C PHE A 314 -11.18 -10.40 -13.60
N LEU A 315 -11.80 -9.23 -13.39
CA LEU A 315 -11.44 -8.30 -12.31
C LEU A 315 -11.56 -8.97 -10.95
N THR A 316 -12.63 -9.73 -10.71
CA THR A 316 -12.78 -10.48 -9.45
C THR A 316 -11.62 -11.46 -9.24
N CYS A 317 -11.16 -12.15 -10.30
CA CYS A 317 -9.96 -12.99 -10.25
C CYS A 317 -8.69 -12.19 -9.93
N LYS A 318 -8.50 -11.02 -10.55
CA LYS A 318 -7.34 -10.14 -10.26
C LYS A 318 -7.36 -9.60 -8.83
N MET A 319 -8.51 -9.14 -8.35
CA MET A 319 -8.69 -8.67 -6.98
C MET A 319 -8.42 -9.78 -5.97
N ALA A 320 -8.93 -10.99 -6.22
CA ALA A 320 -8.67 -12.16 -5.39
C ALA A 320 -7.16 -12.46 -5.30
N ASN A 321 -6.44 -12.43 -6.42
CA ASN A 321 -4.99 -12.60 -6.45
C ASN A 321 -4.26 -11.49 -5.67
N MET A 322 -4.58 -10.23 -5.94
CA MET A 322 -3.97 -9.06 -5.29
C MET A 322 -4.12 -9.11 -3.75
N PHE A 323 -5.34 -9.41 -3.26
CA PHE A 323 -5.59 -9.57 -1.84
C PHE A 323 -4.99 -10.86 -1.25
N GLY A 324 -4.65 -11.83 -2.10
CA GLY A 324 -4.25 -13.16 -1.70
C GLY A 324 -5.41 -13.95 -1.08
N ILE A 325 -6.63 -13.79 -1.59
CA ILE A 325 -7.81 -14.52 -1.15
C ILE A 325 -8.20 -15.51 -2.25
N SER A 326 -8.48 -16.76 -1.89
CA SER A 326 -8.98 -17.74 -2.85
C SER A 326 -10.27 -17.25 -3.50
N ILE A 327 -10.35 -17.39 -4.82
CA ILE A 327 -11.56 -17.05 -5.59
C ILE A 327 -12.78 -17.82 -5.08
N ASP A 328 -12.57 -19.04 -4.56
CA ASP A 328 -13.63 -19.89 -4.00
C ASP A 328 -14.21 -19.31 -2.69
N LYS A 329 -13.49 -18.39 -2.02
CA LYS A 329 -13.99 -17.67 -0.83
C LYS A 329 -14.78 -16.41 -1.19
N ILE A 330 -14.56 -15.85 -2.38
CA ILE A 330 -15.16 -14.59 -2.84
C ILE A 330 -16.32 -14.85 -3.80
N LYS A 331 -16.04 -15.50 -4.93
CA LYS A 331 -17.01 -15.81 -5.99
C LYS A 331 -16.54 -17.04 -6.79
N PRO A 332 -16.92 -18.27 -6.39
CA PRO A 332 -16.43 -19.50 -7.01
C PRO A 332 -16.64 -19.59 -8.53
N SER A 333 -17.75 -19.02 -9.04
CA SER A 333 -18.07 -19.03 -10.47
C SER A 333 -17.21 -18.09 -11.32
N ALA A 334 -16.53 -17.10 -10.72
CA ALA A 334 -15.80 -16.08 -11.47
C ALA A 334 -14.68 -16.66 -12.34
N TYR A 335 -13.97 -17.68 -11.84
CA TYR A 335 -12.93 -18.36 -12.61
C TYR A 335 -13.49 -19.02 -13.87
N GLN A 336 -14.60 -19.77 -13.75
CA GLN A 336 -15.22 -20.47 -14.87
C GLN A 336 -15.83 -19.49 -15.88
N ASN A 337 -16.50 -18.46 -15.38
CA ASN A 337 -17.09 -17.41 -16.22
C ASN A 337 -16.02 -16.64 -17.00
N SER A 338 -14.80 -16.50 -16.45
CA SER A 338 -13.71 -15.80 -17.14
C SER A 338 -13.34 -16.44 -18.48
N PHE A 339 -13.51 -17.75 -18.67
CA PHE A 339 -13.23 -18.38 -19.98
C PHE A 339 -14.16 -17.89 -21.10
N GLN A 340 -15.36 -17.43 -20.77
CA GLN A 340 -16.31 -16.92 -21.76
C GLN A 340 -15.85 -15.60 -22.38
N ILE A 341 -14.90 -14.92 -21.72
CA ILE A 341 -14.42 -13.57 -22.04
C ILE A 341 -12.95 -13.57 -22.49
N GLU A 342 -12.30 -14.73 -22.59
CA GLU A 342 -10.88 -14.88 -22.98
C GLU A 342 -10.54 -14.10 -24.26
N LYS A 343 -11.41 -14.15 -25.27
CA LYS A 343 -11.24 -13.46 -26.57
C LYS A 343 -11.14 -11.93 -26.48
N TYR A 344 -11.47 -11.34 -25.33
CA TYR A 344 -11.41 -9.90 -25.10
C TYR A 344 -10.12 -9.46 -24.41
N TYR A 345 -9.16 -10.37 -24.19
CA TYR A 345 -7.89 -10.09 -23.54
C TYR A 345 -6.73 -10.71 -24.31
N GLU A 346 -5.53 -10.17 -24.11
CA GLU A 346 -4.32 -10.83 -24.59
C GLU A 346 -4.13 -12.18 -23.89
N THR A 347 -3.94 -13.25 -24.69
CA THR A 347 -3.84 -14.64 -24.23
C THR A 347 -2.81 -14.82 -23.11
N LEU A 348 -1.66 -14.15 -23.22
CA LEU A 348 -0.57 -14.20 -22.25
C LEU A 348 -1.01 -13.71 -20.86
N ASP A 349 -1.54 -12.49 -20.78
CA ASP A 349 -1.94 -11.86 -19.53
C ASP A 349 -3.15 -12.55 -18.89
N PHE A 350 -4.10 -12.97 -19.73
CA PHE A 350 -5.29 -13.68 -19.30
C PHE A 350 -4.92 -15.00 -18.60
N HIS A 351 -4.13 -15.86 -19.26
CA HIS A 351 -3.75 -17.14 -18.67
C HIS A 351 -2.77 -16.99 -17.51
N LYS A 352 -1.86 -16.01 -17.50
CA LYS A 352 -1.01 -15.74 -16.34
C LYS A 352 -1.82 -15.41 -15.09
N THR A 353 -2.87 -14.59 -15.25
CA THR A 353 -3.79 -14.27 -14.14
C THR A 353 -4.49 -15.54 -13.63
N LEU A 354 -5.05 -16.34 -14.54
CA LEU A 354 -5.78 -17.55 -14.17
C LEU A 354 -4.87 -18.66 -13.58
N ALA A 355 -3.62 -18.76 -14.03
CA ALA A 355 -2.62 -19.65 -13.43
C ALA A 355 -2.44 -19.35 -11.93
N ILE A 356 -2.29 -18.07 -11.57
CA ILE A 356 -2.12 -17.66 -10.17
C ILE A 356 -3.39 -17.93 -9.33
N VAL A 357 -4.58 -17.80 -9.92
CA VAL A 357 -5.84 -18.21 -9.26
C VAL A 357 -5.78 -19.70 -8.91
N GLN A 358 -5.37 -20.56 -9.84
CA GLN A 358 -5.26 -22.01 -9.61
C GLN A 358 -4.19 -22.38 -8.59
N ARG A 359 -3.07 -21.63 -8.57
CA ARG A 359 -2.03 -21.76 -7.56
C ARG A 359 -2.59 -21.61 -6.14
N THR A 360 -3.47 -20.64 -5.92
CA THR A 360 -4.11 -20.40 -4.61
C THR A 360 -5.11 -21.50 -4.25
N ARG A 361 -5.81 -22.05 -5.25
CA ARG A 361 -6.72 -23.20 -5.10
C ARG A 361 -5.97 -24.52 -4.87
N GLY A 362 -4.68 -24.56 -5.18
CA GLY A 362 -3.86 -25.77 -5.09
C GLY A 362 -4.11 -26.76 -6.23
N ASP A 363 -4.66 -26.31 -7.36
CA ASP A 363 -4.85 -27.12 -8.57
C ASP A 363 -3.65 -26.98 -9.51
N ALA A 364 -2.59 -27.73 -9.19
CA ALA A 364 -1.33 -27.72 -9.93
C ALA A 364 -1.47 -28.16 -11.39
N LYS A 365 -2.49 -28.96 -11.72
CA LYS A 365 -2.70 -29.47 -13.08
C LYS A 365 -3.24 -28.36 -13.97
N THR A 366 -4.26 -27.65 -13.49
CA THR A 366 -4.89 -26.56 -14.23
C THR A 366 -3.98 -25.32 -14.27
N GLU A 367 -3.20 -25.06 -13.22
CA GLU A 367 -2.13 -24.05 -13.24
C GLU A 367 -1.14 -24.32 -14.38
N MET A 368 -0.59 -25.54 -14.46
CA MET A 368 0.35 -25.93 -15.52
C MET A 368 -0.28 -25.84 -16.92
N LEU A 369 -1.57 -26.17 -17.06
CA LEU A 369 -2.27 -26.02 -18.32
C LEU A 369 -2.27 -24.55 -18.78
N HIS A 370 -2.53 -23.60 -17.88
CA HIS A 370 -2.44 -22.19 -18.21
C HIS A 370 -1.02 -21.75 -18.56
N ASP A 371 -0.02 -22.14 -17.76
CA ASP A 371 1.39 -21.78 -18.02
C ASP A 371 1.90 -22.33 -19.36
N THR A 372 1.44 -23.52 -19.77
CA THR A 372 1.83 -24.14 -21.06
C THR A 372 1.04 -23.63 -22.25
N THR A 373 -0.21 -23.17 -22.05
CA THR A 373 -1.06 -22.58 -23.11
C THR A 373 -0.43 -21.31 -23.69
N VAL A 374 0.36 -20.61 -22.88
CA VAL A 374 1.07 -19.38 -23.23
C VAL A 374 2.18 -19.58 -24.29
N LYS A 375 2.56 -20.82 -24.67
CA LYS A 375 3.45 -21.20 -25.80
C LYS A 375 4.65 -20.26 -26.10
N THR A 376 5.22 -19.62 -25.10
CA THR A 376 6.30 -18.63 -25.24
C THR A 376 7.39 -18.89 -24.19
N LYS A 377 8.55 -18.24 -24.37
CA LYS A 377 9.64 -18.19 -23.38
C LYS A 377 9.23 -17.57 -22.04
N ASP A 378 7.99 -17.06 -21.92
CA ASP A 378 7.49 -16.26 -20.80
C ASP A 378 6.62 -17.04 -19.81
N SER A 379 6.65 -18.38 -19.84
CA SER A 379 5.99 -19.22 -18.83
C SER A 379 6.64 -19.04 -17.45
N ASP A 380 5.83 -18.87 -16.39
CA ASP A 380 6.31 -18.70 -15.00
C ASP A 380 6.66 -20.06 -14.37
N LEU A 381 7.47 -20.88 -15.06
CA LEU A 381 7.84 -22.22 -14.56
C LEU A 381 8.62 -22.14 -13.24
N LEU A 382 9.42 -21.09 -13.06
CA LEU A 382 10.09 -20.80 -11.80
C LEU A 382 9.07 -20.61 -10.67
N GLY A 383 8.08 -19.75 -10.85
CA GLY A 383 7.01 -19.53 -9.87
C GLY A 383 6.14 -20.76 -9.64
N TYR A 384 5.83 -21.51 -10.70
CA TYR A 384 5.11 -22.78 -10.62
C TYR A 384 5.83 -23.78 -9.70
N TYR A 385 7.05 -24.17 -10.04
CA TYR A 385 7.79 -25.18 -9.27
C TYR A 385 8.06 -24.71 -7.84
N TYR A 386 8.36 -23.42 -7.66
CA TYR A 386 8.51 -22.81 -6.35
C TYR A 386 7.22 -22.91 -5.51
N ALA A 387 6.05 -22.66 -6.10
CA ALA A 387 4.77 -22.74 -5.42
C ALA A 387 4.39 -24.17 -5.02
N GLN A 388 4.72 -25.15 -5.88
CA GLN A 388 4.55 -26.58 -5.60
C GLN A 388 5.53 -27.11 -4.52
N GLY A 389 6.59 -26.35 -4.22
CA GLY A 389 7.63 -26.75 -3.27
C GLY A 389 8.64 -27.74 -3.85
N ASP A 390 8.74 -27.82 -5.18
CA ASP A 390 9.83 -28.54 -5.87
C ASP A 390 11.03 -27.61 -6.00
N ASP A 391 11.75 -27.44 -4.89
CA ASP A 391 12.88 -26.52 -4.81
C ASP A 391 14.00 -26.90 -5.80
N LYS A 392 14.14 -28.19 -6.14
CA LYS A 392 15.15 -28.65 -7.09
C LYS A 392 14.81 -28.18 -8.50
N LYS A 393 13.57 -28.41 -8.96
CA LYS A 393 13.12 -27.92 -10.26
C LYS A 393 13.11 -26.40 -10.31
N ALA A 394 12.66 -25.72 -9.26
CA ALA A 394 12.68 -24.26 -9.21
C ALA A 394 14.12 -23.71 -9.39
N LEU A 395 15.13 -24.35 -8.80
CA LEU A 395 16.53 -23.97 -8.97
C LEU A 395 17.06 -24.15 -10.40
N GLU A 396 16.53 -25.09 -11.19
CA GLU A 396 16.89 -25.26 -12.61
C GLU A 396 16.49 -24.04 -13.46
N TYR A 397 15.44 -23.31 -13.05
CA TYR A 397 14.96 -22.08 -13.72
C TYR A 397 15.42 -20.80 -13.02
N ALA A 398 16.05 -20.89 -11.85
CA ALA A 398 16.47 -19.73 -11.08
C ALA A 398 17.79 -19.15 -11.60
N LYS A 399 17.91 -17.82 -11.59
CA LYS A 399 19.19 -17.13 -11.82
C LYS A 399 20.21 -17.56 -10.77
N SER A 400 21.50 -17.58 -11.11
CA SER A 400 22.54 -17.90 -10.13
C SER A 400 22.65 -16.82 -9.04
N ILE A 401 23.17 -17.15 -7.85
CA ILE A 401 23.37 -16.14 -6.78
C ILE A 401 24.28 -14.99 -7.25
N HIS A 402 25.27 -15.30 -8.09
CA HIS A 402 26.17 -14.29 -8.65
C HIS A 402 25.41 -13.30 -9.55
N ASP A 403 24.59 -13.82 -10.47
CA ASP A 403 23.81 -12.99 -11.39
C ASP A 403 22.76 -12.17 -10.64
N LEU A 404 22.15 -12.76 -9.60
CA LEU A 404 21.22 -12.05 -8.72
C LEU A 404 21.88 -10.88 -7.99
N ILE A 405 23.09 -11.04 -7.48
CA ILE A 405 23.83 -9.94 -6.84
C ILE A 405 24.17 -8.87 -7.87
N PHE A 406 24.69 -9.27 -9.04
CA PHE A 406 25.03 -8.33 -10.12
C PHE A 406 23.82 -7.52 -10.60
N GLU A 407 22.64 -8.15 -10.70
CA GLU A 407 21.40 -7.48 -11.05
C GLU A 407 20.86 -6.61 -9.90
N ALA A 408 20.93 -7.10 -8.66
CA ALA A 408 20.50 -6.37 -7.47
C ALA A 408 21.35 -5.11 -7.20
N ASP A 409 22.62 -5.10 -7.60
CA ASP A 409 23.51 -3.94 -7.47
C ASP A 409 23.22 -2.85 -8.52
N LYS A 410 22.43 -3.15 -9.58
CA LYS A 410 21.95 -2.13 -10.52
C LYS A 410 20.80 -1.36 -9.87
N PHE A 411 21.11 -0.26 -9.20
CA PHE A 411 20.13 0.52 -8.46
C PHE A 411 19.03 1.12 -9.35
N ASN A 412 19.31 1.50 -10.59
CA ASN A 412 18.37 2.24 -11.44
C ASN A 412 17.41 1.38 -12.29
N THR A 413 17.40 0.06 -12.13
CA THR A 413 16.52 -0.83 -12.90
C THR A 413 15.37 -1.35 -12.03
N GLU A 414 14.13 -1.22 -12.51
CA GLU A 414 12.98 -1.87 -11.87
C GLU A 414 13.15 -3.40 -11.92
N LEU A 415 13.03 -4.07 -10.76
CA LEU A 415 13.15 -5.53 -10.68
C LEU A 415 11.77 -6.19 -10.59
N ASP A 416 11.60 -7.30 -11.32
CA ASP A 416 10.36 -8.10 -11.34
C ASP A 416 10.41 -9.31 -10.39
N TRP A 417 9.34 -10.11 -10.38
CA TRP A 417 9.25 -11.30 -9.53
C TRP A 417 10.26 -12.38 -9.88
N SER A 418 10.84 -12.43 -11.08
CA SER A 418 11.81 -13.46 -11.47
C SER A 418 13.04 -13.44 -10.55
N THR A 419 13.50 -12.25 -10.18
CA THR A 419 14.67 -12.03 -9.33
C THR A 419 14.38 -12.43 -7.88
N TYR A 420 13.23 -12.04 -7.34
CA TYR A 420 12.83 -12.38 -5.96
C TYR A 420 12.44 -13.85 -5.80
N THR A 421 11.81 -14.47 -6.81
CA THR A 421 11.51 -15.90 -6.80
C THR A 421 12.77 -16.74 -6.96
N SER A 422 13.73 -16.31 -7.80
CA SER A 422 15.05 -16.96 -7.91
C SER A 422 15.80 -16.91 -6.58
N MET A 423 15.85 -15.75 -5.92
CA MET A 423 16.40 -15.61 -4.57
C MET A 423 15.72 -16.60 -3.61
N SER A 424 14.40 -16.64 -3.60
CA SER A 424 13.62 -17.53 -2.73
C SER A 424 13.90 -19.01 -2.99
N ALA A 425 14.12 -19.41 -4.25
CA ALA A 425 14.50 -20.78 -4.64
C ALA A 425 15.88 -21.17 -4.11
N HIS A 426 16.84 -20.22 -4.02
CA HIS A 426 18.13 -20.47 -3.36
C HIS A 426 18.02 -20.53 -1.84
N CYS A 427 17.13 -19.73 -1.24
CA CYS A 427 17.00 -19.65 0.21
C CYS A 427 16.28 -20.87 0.81
N ARG A 428 15.20 -21.33 0.17
CA ARG A 428 14.27 -22.32 0.73
C ARG A 428 14.91 -23.68 1.06
N PRO A 429 15.76 -24.28 0.22
CA PRO A 429 16.43 -25.54 0.55
C PRO A 429 17.23 -25.48 1.86
N LEU A 430 17.90 -24.35 2.13
CA LEU A 430 18.70 -24.17 3.35
C LEU A 430 17.80 -24.09 4.58
N VAL A 431 16.71 -23.32 4.51
CA VAL A 431 15.72 -23.24 5.59
C VAL A 431 15.11 -24.62 5.85
N THR A 432 14.68 -25.32 4.80
CA THR A 432 14.10 -26.67 4.90
C THR A 432 15.09 -27.67 5.51
N LYS A 433 16.37 -27.62 5.11
CA LYS A 433 17.44 -28.46 5.69
C LYS A 433 17.57 -28.20 7.20
N GLN A 434 17.59 -26.94 7.62
CA GLN A 434 17.73 -26.58 9.04
C GLN A 434 16.49 -26.94 9.87
N LEU A 435 15.29 -26.91 9.29
CA LEU A 435 14.06 -27.37 9.93
C LEU A 435 14.05 -28.89 10.10
N LYS A 436 14.51 -29.66 9.09
CA LYS A 436 14.54 -31.13 9.12
C LYS A 436 15.61 -31.70 10.05
N SER A 437 16.62 -30.91 10.41
CA SER A 437 17.71 -31.34 11.28
C SER A 437 17.68 -30.58 12.61
N PRO A 438 16.75 -30.90 13.53
CA PRO A 438 16.49 -30.11 14.74
C PRO A 438 17.67 -30.05 15.72
N PHE A 439 18.61 -30.99 15.64
CA PHE A 439 19.80 -31.03 16.51
C PHE A 439 21.10 -30.66 15.80
N ALA A 440 21.10 -30.58 14.47
CA ALA A 440 22.31 -30.28 13.72
C ALA A 440 22.57 -28.76 13.67
N LYS A 441 23.83 -28.38 13.82
CA LYS A 441 24.31 -27.03 13.46
C LYS A 441 24.50 -26.95 11.94
N PRO A 442 24.40 -25.74 11.35
CA PRO A 442 24.76 -25.54 9.95
C PRO A 442 26.22 -25.94 9.68
N SER A 443 26.49 -26.58 8.54
CA SER A 443 27.87 -26.86 8.11
C SER A 443 28.61 -25.58 7.73
N GLN A 444 29.94 -25.63 7.59
CA GLN A 444 30.71 -24.48 7.11
C GLN A 444 30.27 -24.02 5.71
N ASP A 445 29.96 -24.97 4.81
CA ASP A 445 29.43 -24.66 3.49
C ASP A 445 28.06 -23.98 3.54
N ASP A 446 27.16 -24.47 4.42
CA ASP A 446 25.87 -23.84 4.64
C ASP A 446 26.05 -22.41 5.17
N LEU A 447 26.95 -22.20 6.14
CA LEU A 447 27.25 -20.86 6.68
C LEU A 447 27.81 -19.92 5.63
N ALA A 448 28.73 -20.40 4.78
CA ALA A 448 29.29 -19.61 3.68
C ALA A 448 28.19 -19.20 2.67
N LYS A 449 27.28 -20.13 2.34
CA LYS A 449 26.14 -19.83 1.45
C LYS A 449 25.13 -18.89 2.10
N ILE A 450 24.82 -19.08 3.39
CA ILE A 450 23.94 -18.20 4.17
C ILE A 450 24.48 -16.77 4.16
N LYS A 451 25.78 -16.55 4.39
CA LYS A 451 26.39 -15.21 4.35
C LYS A 451 26.21 -14.52 3.00
N LYS A 452 26.36 -15.25 1.88
CA LYS A 452 26.11 -14.72 0.53
C LYS A 452 24.64 -14.32 0.34
N LEU A 453 23.71 -15.14 0.83
CA LEU A 453 22.27 -14.86 0.73
C LEU A 453 21.81 -13.74 1.66
N ILE A 454 22.44 -13.56 2.83
CA ILE A 454 22.23 -12.39 3.67
C ILE A 454 22.60 -11.12 2.90
N LYS A 455 23.79 -11.07 2.27
CA LYS A 455 24.19 -9.95 1.42
C LYS A 455 23.15 -9.67 0.32
N LEU A 456 22.75 -10.69 -0.42
CA LEU A 456 21.75 -10.55 -1.49
C LEU A 456 20.40 -10.03 -0.96
N THR A 457 19.90 -10.61 0.12
CA THR A 457 18.62 -10.21 0.72
C THR A 457 18.67 -8.83 1.37
N ASP A 458 19.82 -8.40 1.89
CA ASP A 458 20.04 -7.02 2.36
C ASP A 458 19.99 -6.03 1.19
N ILE A 459 20.65 -6.33 0.06
CA ILE A 459 20.60 -5.47 -1.13
C ILE A 459 19.17 -5.34 -1.64
N LEU A 460 18.49 -6.48 -1.85
CA LEU A 460 17.11 -6.49 -2.35
C LEU A 460 16.11 -5.89 -1.35
N GLY A 461 16.30 -6.13 -0.05
CA GLY A 461 15.44 -5.63 1.01
C GLY A 461 15.56 -4.14 1.30
N ASN A 462 16.66 -3.50 0.87
CA ASN A 462 16.89 -2.06 1.03
C ASN A 462 16.74 -1.28 -0.30
N ARG A 463 16.18 -1.89 -1.34
CA ARG A 463 15.92 -1.18 -2.60
C ARG A 463 14.88 -0.07 -2.39
N PRO A 464 15.01 1.08 -3.08
CA PRO A 464 13.94 2.07 -3.13
C PRO A 464 12.66 1.46 -3.68
N LEU A 465 11.50 1.88 -3.13
CA LEU A 465 10.20 1.40 -3.57
C LEU A 465 9.91 1.72 -5.04
N SER A 466 10.50 2.81 -5.56
CA SER A 466 10.44 3.18 -6.98
C SER A 466 11.11 2.18 -7.92
N ASN A 467 11.98 1.32 -7.39
CA ASN A 467 12.79 0.40 -8.19
C ASN A 467 12.30 -1.05 -8.03
N VAL A 468 11.08 -1.24 -7.54
CA VAL A 468 10.39 -2.54 -7.45
C VAL A 468 8.97 -2.41 -7.97
N ARG A 469 8.50 -3.44 -8.68
CA ARG A 469 7.15 -3.44 -9.25
C ARG A 469 6.06 -3.63 -8.19
N PHE A 470 6.36 -4.40 -7.15
CA PHE A 470 5.46 -4.74 -6.06
C PHE A 470 6.20 -4.67 -4.73
N ILE A 471 5.64 -3.92 -3.78
CA ILE A 471 6.19 -3.80 -2.43
C ILE A 471 6.41 -5.14 -1.71
N ASN A 472 5.56 -6.13 -2.03
CA ASN A 472 5.66 -7.49 -1.51
C ASN A 472 6.99 -8.19 -1.88
N GLN A 473 7.69 -7.71 -2.90
CA GLN A 473 9.03 -8.19 -3.28
C GLN A 473 10.05 -7.86 -2.18
N ILE A 474 10.10 -6.60 -1.74
CA ILE A 474 10.98 -6.16 -0.65
C ILE A 474 10.68 -6.94 0.62
N ALA A 475 9.40 -7.06 0.99
CA ALA A 475 8.99 -7.83 2.16
C ALA A 475 9.44 -9.31 2.08
N THR A 476 9.45 -9.89 0.88
CA THR A 476 9.93 -11.27 0.66
C THR A 476 11.45 -11.38 0.88
N ALA A 477 12.24 -10.41 0.43
CA ALA A 477 13.68 -10.38 0.68
C ALA A 477 13.99 -10.23 2.18
N LEU A 478 13.34 -9.27 2.85
CA LEU A 478 13.48 -9.06 4.30
C LEU A 478 13.09 -10.30 5.11
N ARG A 479 12.08 -11.07 4.65
CA ARG A 479 11.68 -12.34 5.27
C ARG A 479 12.75 -13.43 5.19
N PHE A 480 13.51 -13.54 4.11
CA PHE A 480 14.63 -14.49 4.11
C PHE A 480 15.83 -13.96 4.89
N ASN A 481 16.05 -12.64 4.85
CA ASN A 481 17.13 -11.98 5.56
C ASN A 481 17.07 -12.25 7.08
N PHE A 482 15.93 -11.97 7.72
CA PHE A 482 15.81 -12.14 9.17
C PHE A 482 15.82 -13.62 9.62
N ILE A 483 15.31 -14.55 8.79
CA ILE A 483 15.46 -16.00 9.04
C ILE A 483 16.94 -16.38 9.06
N PHE A 484 17.73 -15.93 8.08
CA PHE A 484 19.13 -16.26 7.98
C PHE A 484 19.99 -15.59 9.06
N LYS A 485 19.67 -14.34 9.41
CA LYS A 485 20.23 -13.66 10.58
C LYS A 485 19.96 -14.46 11.87
N ALA A 486 18.76 -15.01 12.06
CA ALA A 486 18.46 -15.87 13.20
C ALA A 486 19.29 -17.16 13.25
N ILE A 487 19.58 -17.79 12.09
CA ILE A 487 20.46 -18.98 12.07
C ILE A 487 21.86 -18.63 12.61
N ILE A 488 22.39 -17.46 12.28
CA ILE A 488 23.72 -17.01 12.72
C ILE A 488 23.72 -16.24 14.05
N GLY A 489 22.56 -16.06 14.70
CA GLY A 489 22.46 -15.49 16.06
C GLY A 489 22.13 -14.01 16.14
N ILE A 490 21.69 -13.42 15.04
CA ILE A 490 21.24 -12.04 14.98
C ILE A 490 19.72 -12.02 15.08
N ASN A 491 19.18 -11.32 16.07
CA ASN A 491 17.74 -11.10 16.25
C ASN A 491 17.39 -9.64 15.95
N ASP A 492 16.70 -9.39 14.84
CA ASP A 492 16.20 -8.07 14.46
C ASP A 492 14.67 -8.02 14.61
N MET A 493 14.20 -7.46 15.72
CA MET A 493 12.77 -7.32 15.98
C MET A 493 12.11 -6.21 15.15
N ASN A 494 12.87 -5.20 14.71
CA ASN A 494 12.32 -4.10 13.93
C ASN A 494 11.97 -4.57 12.51
N GLN A 495 12.76 -5.48 11.96
CA GLN A 495 12.52 -6.05 10.64
C GLN A 495 11.18 -6.79 10.53
N GLU A 496 10.70 -7.43 11.60
CA GLU A 496 9.36 -8.05 11.63
C GLU A 496 8.25 -7.00 11.43
N LYS A 497 8.35 -5.87 12.13
CA LYS A 497 7.39 -4.77 11.99
C LYS A 497 7.39 -4.19 10.58
N THR A 498 8.59 -3.98 10.01
CA THR A 498 8.75 -3.52 8.63
C THR A 498 8.09 -4.50 7.66
N ILE A 499 8.32 -5.80 7.79
CA ILE A 499 7.71 -6.82 6.91
C ILE A 499 6.18 -6.78 6.97
N LEU A 500 5.60 -6.76 8.18
CA LEU A 500 4.15 -6.73 8.36
C LEU A 500 3.54 -5.44 7.81
N HIS A 501 4.24 -4.32 8.00
CA HIS A 501 3.84 -3.04 7.43
C HIS A 501 3.82 -3.11 5.90
N LEU A 502 4.92 -3.51 5.25
CA LEU A 502 5.00 -3.62 3.79
C LEU A 502 3.90 -4.50 3.18
N TYR A 503 3.46 -5.58 3.86
CA TYR A 503 2.36 -6.42 3.36
C TYR A 503 0.97 -5.83 3.57
N GLY A 504 0.75 -5.14 4.69
CA GLY A 504 -0.54 -4.47 4.95
C GLY A 504 -0.83 -3.43 3.89
N GLU A 505 0.24 -2.74 3.55
CA GLU A 505 0.34 -1.77 2.51
C GLU A 505 0.21 -2.31 1.08
N GLY A 506 0.86 -3.44 0.79
CA GLY A 506 0.64 -4.19 -0.45
C GLY A 506 -0.75 -4.82 -0.55
N ALA A 507 -1.65 -4.54 0.40
CA ALA A 507 -2.99 -5.09 0.50
C ALA A 507 -3.00 -6.64 0.43
N SER A 508 -2.00 -7.31 1.01
CA SER A 508 -1.78 -8.75 0.78
C SER A 508 -1.93 -9.59 2.05
N ILE A 509 -3.08 -10.25 2.22
CA ILE A 509 -3.33 -11.13 3.38
C ILE A 509 -2.46 -12.39 3.32
N VAL A 510 -2.23 -12.96 2.12
CA VAL A 510 -1.30 -14.08 1.94
C VAL A 510 0.15 -13.72 2.31
N GLY A 511 0.50 -12.44 2.21
CA GLY A 511 1.72 -11.87 2.74
C GLY A 511 1.85 -12.08 4.24
N PHE A 512 0.80 -11.77 5.02
CA PHE A 512 0.76 -12.01 6.47
C PHE A 512 0.85 -13.48 6.84
N VAL A 513 0.16 -14.36 6.10
CA VAL A 513 0.28 -15.82 6.29
C VAL A 513 1.73 -16.24 6.22
N SER A 514 2.43 -15.75 5.21
CA SER A 514 3.82 -16.09 4.96
C SER A 514 4.77 -15.41 5.96
N ALA A 515 4.51 -14.17 6.36
CA ALA A 515 5.28 -13.45 7.36
C ALA A 515 5.21 -14.16 8.72
N PHE A 516 4.02 -14.51 9.21
CA PHE A 516 3.89 -15.22 10.50
C PHE A 516 4.53 -16.61 10.47
N ARG A 517 4.43 -17.34 9.36
CA ARG A 517 5.16 -18.60 9.20
C ARG A 517 6.67 -18.41 9.34
N ASP A 518 7.19 -17.33 8.78
CA ASP A 518 8.61 -17.06 8.74
C ASP A 518 9.10 -16.48 10.08
N VAL A 519 8.28 -15.70 10.80
CA VAL A 519 8.52 -15.31 12.20
C VAL A 519 8.56 -16.55 13.10
N ALA A 520 7.64 -17.50 12.89
CA ALA A 520 7.67 -18.77 13.61
C ALA A 520 8.98 -19.53 13.36
N THR A 521 9.44 -19.55 12.10
CA THR A 521 10.70 -20.17 11.70
C THR A 521 11.91 -19.47 12.34
N LYS A 522 11.94 -18.13 12.33
CA LYS A 522 12.97 -17.31 12.98
C LYS A 522 13.06 -17.62 14.48
N ASN A 523 11.94 -17.55 15.20
CA ASN A 523 11.89 -17.80 16.64
C ASN A 523 12.35 -19.22 16.98
N TYR A 524 11.97 -20.20 16.17
CA TYR A 524 12.48 -21.56 16.31
C TYR A 524 14.00 -21.65 16.12
N PHE A 525 14.56 -20.99 15.11
CA PHE A 525 16.02 -21.00 14.90
C PHE A 525 16.79 -20.29 16.02
N LEU A 526 16.28 -19.19 16.57
CA LEU A 526 16.86 -18.55 17.74
C LEU A 526 16.83 -19.49 18.96
N ALA A 527 15.70 -20.14 19.22
CA ALA A 527 15.59 -21.12 20.30
C ALA A 527 16.54 -22.31 20.12
N LYS A 528 16.62 -22.84 18.89
CA LYS A 528 17.46 -24.00 18.52
C LYS A 528 18.94 -23.69 18.63
N HIS A 529 19.41 -22.60 18.03
CA HIS A 529 20.84 -22.35 17.84
C HIS A 529 21.46 -21.47 18.94
N HIS A 530 20.65 -20.62 19.58
CA HIS A 530 21.12 -19.57 20.50
C HIS A 530 20.55 -19.69 21.90
N ARG A 531 19.94 -20.84 22.21
CA ARG A 531 19.45 -21.26 23.55
C ARG A 531 18.38 -20.37 24.17
N ASP A 532 17.73 -19.52 23.40
CA ASP A 532 16.57 -18.76 23.86
C ASP A 532 15.28 -19.61 23.79
N ARG A 533 15.13 -20.51 24.75
CA ARG A 533 13.98 -21.43 24.80
C ARG A 533 12.63 -20.72 24.93
N SER A 534 12.62 -19.48 25.41
CA SER A 534 11.39 -18.69 25.58
C SER A 534 10.68 -18.46 24.24
N LEU A 535 11.46 -18.30 23.16
CA LEU A 535 10.96 -18.06 21.81
C LEU A 535 10.28 -19.28 21.16
N PHE A 536 10.45 -20.49 21.71
CA PHE A 536 9.81 -21.68 21.14
C PHE A 536 8.27 -21.62 21.25
N ARG A 537 7.74 -21.07 22.36
CA ARG A 537 6.29 -20.86 22.52
C ARG A 537 5.77 -19.84 21.51
N ASP A 538 6.52 -18.77 21.28
CA ASP A 538 6.16 -17.79 20.26
C ASP A 538 6.19 -18.41 18.86
N ALA A 539 7.17 -19.27 18.56
CA ALA A 539 7.21 -20.01 17.30
C ALA A 539 5.92 -20.82 17.07
N GLN A 540 5.43 -21.53 18.09
CA GLN A 540 4.16 -22.26 18.02
C GLN A 540 2.97 -21.32 17.78
N LYS A 541 2.88 -20.22 18.52
CA LYS A 541 1.81 -19.21 18.40
C LYS A 541 1.76 -18.60 16.99
N TYR A 542 2.90 -18.23 16.42
CA TYR A 542 2.96 -17.66 15.08
C TYR A 542 2.65 -18.69 13.97
N ALA A 543 3.02 -19.95 14.16
CA ALA A 543 2.65 -21.02 13.24
C ALA A 543 1.13 -21.27 13.23
N ASP A 544 0.47 -21.25 14.39
CA ASP A 544 -0.99 -21.33 14.50
C ASP A 544 -1.67 -20.12 13.83
N LYS A 545 -1.19 -18.91 14.09
CA LYS A 545 -1.70 -17.69 13.42
C LYS A 545 -1.60 -17.80 11.90
N SER A 546 -0.46 -18.25 11.38
CA SER A 546 -0.26 -18.49 9.95
C SER A 546 -1.28 -19.49 9.39
N TYR A 547 -1.50 -20.61 10.07
CA TYR A 547 -2.50 -21.61 9.68
C TYR A 547 -3.92 -21.04 9.67
N ARG A 548 -4.33 -20.33 10.73
CA ARG A 548 -5.67 -19.75 10.86
C ARG A 548 -5.95 -18.72 9.77
N LEU A 549 -5.00 -17.83 9.49
CA LEU A 549 -5.12 -16.89 8.38
C LEU A 549 -5.19 -17.61 7.04
N ALA A 550 -4.32 -18.61 6.78
CA ALA A 550 -4.33 -19.36 5.53
C ALA A 550 -5.68 -20.06 5.30
N ASN A 551 -6.27 -20.63 6.35
CA ASN A 551 -7.58 -21.27 6.30
C ASN A 551 -8.72 -20.25 6.02
N LEU A 552 -8.66 -19.07 6.64
CA LEU A 552 -9.62 -17.99 6.41
C LEU A 552 -9.67 -17.60 4.92
N ILE A 553 -8.51 -17.37 4.32
CA ILE A 553 -8.40 -16.94 2.92
C ILE A 553 -8.46 -18.08 1.91
N GLY A 554 -8.43 -19.34 2.35
CA GLY A 554 -8.39 -20.50 1.45
C GLY A 554 -7.05 -20.72 0.75
N ASP A 555 -5.93 -20.29 1.35
CA ASP A 555 -4.57 -20.57 0.85
C ASP A 555 -4.15 -22.00 1.25
N HIS A 556 -4.47 -22.97 0.39
CA HIS A 556 -4.19 -24.38 0.62
C HIS A 556 -2.68 -24.66 0.79
N SER A 557 -1.82 -23.96 0.02
CA SER A 557 -0.37 -24.11 0.11
C SER A 557 0.17 -23.55 1.42
N GLY A 558 -0.34 -22.39 1.85
CA GLY A 558 -0.07 -21.81 3.17
C GLY A 558 -0.47 -22.74 4.31
N MET A 559 -1.68 -23.28 4.28
CA MET A 559 -2.18 -24.25 5.27
C MET A 559 -1.27 -25.46 5.39
N LYS A 560 -0.96 -26.13 4.27
CA LYS A 560 -0.07 -27.31 4.26
C LYS A 560 1.29 -27.00 4.89
N ARG A 561 1.88 -25.83 4.57
CA ARG A 561 3.17 -25.40 5.10
C ARG A 561 3.12 -25.08 6.59
N ALA A 562 2.08 -24.38 7.05
CA ALA A 562 1.89 -24.08 8.47
C ALA A 562 1.66 -25.36 9.29
N THR A 563 0.84 -26.29 8.81
CA THR A 563 0.61 -27.60 9.46
C THR A 563 1.91 -28.40 9.64
N ARG A 564 2.81 -28.38 8.64
CA ARG A 564 4.13 -29.03 8.76
C ARG A 564 4.96 -28.45 9.91
N LEU A 565 4.97 -27.12 10.07
CA LEU A 565 5.66 -26.47 11.20
C LEU A 565 4.99 -26.79 12.54
N ILE A 566 3.66 -26.73 12.61
CA ILE A 566 2.92 -27.08 13.83
C ILE A 566 3.25 -28.52 14.26
N ASN A 567 3.25 -29.46 13.33
CA ASN A 567 3.58 -30.86 13.62
C ASN A 567 5.04 -31.02 14.06
N LEU A 568 5.97 -30.33 13.41
CA LEU A 568 7.37 -30.29 13.84
C LEU A 568 7.49 -29.78 15.28
N PHE A 569 6.84 -28.66 15.61
CA PHE A 569 6.92 -28.07 16.93
C PHE A 569 6.22 -28.90 18.00
N LYS A 570 5.16 -29.65 17.66
CA LYS A 570 4.54 -30.62 18.58
C LYS A 570 5.51 -31.73 18.97
N VAL A 571 6.23 -32.28 17.99
CA VAL A 571 7.24 -33.33 18.23
C VAL A 571 8.41 -32.81 19.07
N LEU A 572 8.84 -31.56 18.82
CA LEU A 572 9.97 -30.96 19.53
C LEU A 572 9.60 -30.40 20.90
N SER A 573 8.30 -30.14 21.17
CA SER A 573 7.82 -29.51 22.39
C SER A 573 8.46 -30.12 23.65
N PRO A 574 8.42 -31.44 23.89
CA PRO A 574 8.95 -32.05 25.12
C PRO A 574 10.44 -31.81 25.40
N LEU A 575 11.20 -31.29 24.42
CA LEU A 575 12.63 -31.01 24.56
C LEU A 575 12.91 -29.55 24.99
N TYR A 576 11.90 -28.68 24.90
CA TYR A 576 11.98 -27.26 25.21
C TYR A 576 11.23 -26.87 26.51
N TRP A 577 10.38 -27.76 27.02
CA TRP A 577 9.80 -27.73 28.36
C TRP A 577 10.65 -28.58 29.30
#